data_AF-A0A524L917-F1
#
_entry.id   AF-A0A524L917-F1
#
_cell.length_a   1.000
_cell.length_b   1.000
_cell.length_c   1.000
_cell.angle_alpha   90.00
_cell.angle_beta   90.00
_cell.angle_gamma   90.00
#
_symmetry.space_group_name_H-M   'P 1'
#
loop_
_entity.id
_entity.type
_entity.pdbx_description
1 polymer ?
#
loop_
_entity_poly.entity_id
_entity_poly.type
_entity_poly.pdbx_seq_one_letter_code
_entity_poly.pdbx_strand_id
1 'polypeptide(L)'
;EGHLDASPKGDEPGFCWIEDERTLVIPERPGNKLAYGLQNILANPRVGVIFMLPGTPETVRVNGTATLTTDPELLERLSARGKPALLAIRIRVEECFHHCAKAFLRSKLWKPESWSERLKVSFGAMAVKRMNLSGDVAARFDAAVEEDYRNNL
;
A
#
# COMPACT_ATOMS: atom_id res chain seq x y z
N GLU A 1 2.09 16.89 -12.70
CA GLU A 1 0.61 16.93 -12.60
C GLU A 1 0.20 15.92 -11.54
N GLY A 2 -0.74 16.24 -10.63
CA GLY A 2 -1.13 15.34 -9.54
C GLY A 2 -2.05 14.22 -10.03
N HIS A 3 -1.48 13.18 -10.61
CA HIS A 3 -2.20 12.09 -11.25
C HIS A 3 -2.84 11.14 -10.23
N LEU A 4 -3.80 10.33 -10.71
CA LEU A 4 -4.41 9.27 -9.93
C LEU A 4 -3.52 8.03 -9.97
N ASP A 5 -3.08 7.58 -8.79
CA ASP A 5 -2.36 6.34 -8.60
C ASP A 5 -3.00 5.53 -7.47
N ALA A 6 -2.82 4.21 -7.52
CA ALA A 6 -3.21 3.30 -6.46
C ALA A 6 -1.98 2.57 -5.93
N SER A 7 -1.66 2.76 -4.66
CA SER A 7 -0.59 2.04 -3.97
C SER A 7 -1.16 1.27 -2.79
N PRO A 8 -1.01 -0.06 -2.71
CA PRO A 8 -1.39 -0.81 -1.53
C PRO A 8 -0.51 -0.39 -0.34
N LYS A 9 -1.13 -0.30 0.84
CA LYS A 9 -0.47 -0.10 2.12
C LYS A 9 -0.95 -1.20 3.05
N GLY A 10 -0.05 -1.83 3.79
CA GLY A 10 -0.38 -2.93 4.69
C GLY A 10 0.73 -3.17 5.69
N ASP A 11 0.33 -3.50 6.91
CA ASP A 11 1.21 -3.77 8.06
C ASP A 11 0.33 -4.44 9.15
N GLU A 12 0.91 -4.72 10.32
CA GLU A 12 0.18 -5.31 11.45
C GLU A 12 -1.04 -4.46 11.90
N PRO A 13 -2.06 -5.08 12.53
CA PRO A 13 -3.24 -4.38 13.00
C PRO A 13 -2.89 -3.15 13.85
N GLY A 14 -3.49 -2.01 13.51
CA GLY A 14 -3.25 -0.73 14.20
C GLY A 14 -2.22 0.19 13.54
N PHE A 15 -1.58 -0.22 12.43
CA PHE A 15 -0.61 0.63 11.73
C PHE A 15 -1.19 1.93 11.18
N CYS A 16 -2.46 1.93 10.81
CA CYS A 16 -3.20 3.15 10.49
C CYS A 16 -3.69 3.76 11.82
N TRP A 17 -3.04 4.83 12.24
CA TRP A 17 -3.35 5.49 13.50
C TRP A 17 -4.48 6.50 13.31
N ILE A 18 -5.48 6.48 14.21
CA ILE A 18 -6.50 7.51 14.30
C ILE A 18 -5.98 8.58 15.25
N GLU A 19 -5.61 9.74 14.70
CA GLU A 19 -5.05 10.87 15.44
C GLU A 19 -6.16 11.61 16.21
N ASP A 20 -7.30 11.81 15.56
CA ASP A 20 -8.49 12.42 16.13
C ASP A 20 -9.76 11.95 15.38
N GLU A 21 -10.95 12.48 15.73
CA GLU A 21 -12.25 12.12 15.13
C GLU A 21 -12.32 12.26 13.60
N ARG A 22 -11.42 13.04 13.01
CA ARG A 22 -11.43 13.42 11.60
C ARG A 22 -10.07 13.26 10.92
N THR A 23 -9.08 12.70 11.61
CA THR A 23 -7.72 12.58 11.07
C THR A 23 -7.19 11.17 11.26
N LEU A 24 -6.74 10.57 10.17
CA LEU A 24 -6.04 9.29 10.18
C LEU A 24 -4.62 9.47 9.63
N VAL A 25 -3.70 8.65 10.09
CA VAL A 25 -2.29 8.71 9.71
C VAL A 25 -1.84 7.33 9.25
N ILE A 26 -1.31 7.28 8.03
CA ILE A 26 -0.79 6.07 7.41
C ILE A 26 0.74 6.21 7.29
N PRO A 27 1.52 5.28 7.83
CA PRO A 27 2.97 5.31 7.68
C PRO A 27 3.41 4.91 6.27
N GLU A 28 4.48 5.55 5.80
CA GLU A 28 5.26 5.08 4.67
C GLU A 28 6.30 4.05 5.15
N ARG A 29 6.30 2.90 4.48
CA ARG A 29 7.26 1.81 4.68
C ARG A 29 8.23 1.75 3.50
N PRO A 30 9.40 1.11 3.66
CA PRO A 30 10.25 0.77 2.52
C PRO A 30 9.44 0.08 1.42
N GLY A 31 9.73 0.41 0.16
CA GLY A 31 9.06 -0.13 -1.00
C GLY A 31 9.89 0.09 -2.26
N ASN A 32 9.24 0.19 -3.42
CA ASN A 32 9.91 0.30 -4.72
C ASN A 32 10.64 1.66 -4.98
N LYS A 33 10.58 2.60 -4.04
CA LYS A 33 11.24 3.93 -4.08
C LYS A 33 10.82 4.83 -5.25
N LEU A 34 9.74 4.51 -5.97
CA LEU A 34 9.27 5.34 -7.09
C LEU A 34 8.55 6.61 -6.63
N ALA A 35 7.98 6.61 -5.42
CA ALA A 35 7.35 7.76 -4.77
C ALA A 35 6.25 8.50 -5.58
N TYR A 36 5.71 7.91 -6.66
CA TYR A 36 4.70 8.56 -7.50
C TYR A 36 3.48 9.02 -6.72
N GLY A 37 2.91 8.17 -5.87
CA GLY A 37 1.78 8.55 -5.02
C GLY A 37 2.10 9.72 -4.08
N LEU A 38 3.31 9.79 -3.53
CA LEU A 38 3.75 10.89 -2.67
C LEU A 38 3.90 12.20 -3.46
N GLN A 39 4.50 12.12 -4.65
CA GLN A 39 4.61 13.26 -5.57
C GLN A 39 3.23 13.76 -6.02
N ASN A 40 2.29 12.85 -6.28
CA ASN A 40 0.92 13.19 -6.61
C ASN A 40 0.22 13.91 -5.46
N ILE A 41 0.38 13.46 -4.21
CA ILE A 41 -0.16 14.14 -3.02
C ILE A 41 0.36 15.58 -2.91
N LEU A 42 1.65 15.80 -3.14
CA LEU A 42 2.24 17.15 -3.10
C LEU A 42 1.65 18.07 -4.18
N ALA A 43 1.30 17.53 -5.36
CA ALA A 43 0.71 18.30 -6.45
C ALA A 43 -0.83 18.43 -6.34
N ASN A 44 -1.50 17.44 -5.75
CA ASN A 44 -2.94 17.37 -5.54
C ASN A 44 -3.22 16.54 -4.28
N PRO A 45 -3.65 17.17 -3.16
CA PRO A 45 -3.75 16.49 -1.88
C PRO A 45 -4.96 15.54 -1.78
N ARG A 46 -5.85 15.49 -2.77
CA ARG A 46 -7.06 14.64 -2.68
C ARG A 46 -6.69 13.16 -2.76
N VAL A 47 -7.13 12.39 -1.76
CA VAL A 47 -6.88 10.95 -1.67
C VAL A 47 -8.16 10.18 -1.40
N GLY A 48 -8.22 8.96 -1.92
CA GLY A 48 -9.21 7.94 -1.57
C GLY A 48 -8.49 6.72 -1.02
N VAL A 49 -8.94 6.23 0.14
CA VAL A 49 -8.39 5.06 0.82
C VAL A 49 -9.50 4.03 1.00
N ILE A 50 -9.20 2.78 0.68
CA ILE A 50 -10.08 1.64 0.96
C ILE A 50 -9.40 0.73 1.98
N PHE A 51 -10.11 0.45 3.07
CA PHE A 51 -9.68 -0.50 4.09
C PHE A 51 -10.29 -1.86 3.81
N MET A 52 -9.44 -2.88 3.80
CA MET A 52 -9.79 -4.27 3.57
C MET A 52 -9.20 -5.10 4.71
N LEU A 53 -10.04 -5.91 5.35
CA LEU A 53 -9.63 -6.83 6.41
C LEU A 53 -9.89 -8.27 5.94
N PRO A 54 -8.88 -9.16 5.91
CA PRO A 54 -9.08 -10.55 5.55
C PRO A 54 -10.18 -11.20 6.38
N GLY A 55 -11.13 -11.87 5.71
CA GLY A 55 -12.29 -12.49 6.36
C GLY A 55 -13.50 -11.56 6.55
N THR A 56 -13.31 -10.24 6.49
CA THR A 56 -14.41 -9.27 6.53
C THR A 56 -14.80 -8.85 5.11
N PRO A 57 -16.02 -9.18 4.65
CA PRO A 57 -16.40 -8.92 3.27
C PRO A 57 -16.80 -7.46 3.02
N GLU A 58 -17.24 -6.73 4.03
CA GLU A 58 -17.44 -5.29 3.98
C GLU A 58 -16.11 -4.53 3.95
N THR A 59 -16.10 -3.36 3.32
CA THR A 59 -14.93 -2.46 3.31
C THR A 59 -15.33 -1.09 3.84
N VAL A 60 -14.34 -0.31 4.27
CA VAL A 60 -14.53 1.11 4.62
C VAL A 60 -13.79 1.95 3.59
N ARG A 61 -14.48 2.94 3.02
CA ARG A 61 -13.88 3.94 2.14
C ARG A 61 -13.77 5.26 2.88
N VAL A 62 -12.58 5.85 2.84
CA VAL A 62 -12.30 7.19 3.32
C VAL A 62 -11.86 8.05 2.15
N ASN A 63 -12.47 9.23 2.00
CA ASN A 63 -11.98 10.26 1.09
C ASN A 63 -11.58 11.48 1.90
N GLY A 64 -10.56 12.21 1.44
CA GLY A 64 -10.12 13.41 2.12
C GLY A 64 -8.92 14.08 1.47
N THR A 65 -8.24 14.90 2.25
CA THR A 65 -7.01 15.60 1.85
C THR A 65 -5.82 15.09 2.66
N ALA A 66 -4.72 14.79 1.98
CA ALA A 66 -3.50 14.28 2.56
C ALA A 66 -2.44 15.37 2.68
N THR A 67 -1.65 15.27 3.75
CA THR A 67 -0.39 16.00 3.93
C THR A 67 0.71 14.99 4.25
N LEU A 68 1.95 15.34 3.92
CA LEU A 68 3.12 14.53 4.19
C LEU A 68 3.92 15.20 5.30
N THR A 69 4.36 14.43 6.30
CA THR A 69 5.17 14.94 7.40
C THR A 69 6.30 13.98 7.76
N THR A 70 7.43 14.57 8.18
CA THR A 70 8.61 13.87 8.70
C THR A 70 8.84 14.20 10.19
N ASP A 71 7.78 14.56 10.91
CA ASP A 71 7.83 14.82 12.35
C ASP A 71 8.40 13.61 13.11
N PRO A 72 9.59 13.72 13.73
CA PRO A 72 10.26 12.58 14.34
C PRO A 72 9.43 11.86 15.41
N GLU A 73 8.65 12.59 16.21
CA GLU A 73 7.84 11.99 17.28
C GLU A 73 6.71 11.14 16.70
N LEU A 74 6.08 11.62 15.63
CA LEU A 74 5.06 10.88 14.91
C LEU A 74 5.64 9.67 14.17
N LEU A 75 6.80 9.82 13.53
CA LEU A 75 7.46 8.71 12.83
C LEU A 75 7.86 7.58 13.79
N GLU A 76 8.32 7.92 14.99
CA GLU A 76 8.64 6.96 16.05
C GLU A 76 7.37 6.30 16.61
N ARG A 77 6.29 7.05 16.80
CA ARG A 77 4.99 6.47 17.19
C ARG A 77 4.51 5.41 16.19
N LEU A 78 4.78 5.64 14.90
CA LEU A 78 4.43 4.75 13.81
C LEU A 78 5.51 3.69 13.52
N SER A 79 6.44 3.46 14.46
CA SER A 79 7.50 2.46 14.33
C SER A 79 6.94 1.06 14.09
N ALA A 80 7.60 0.33 13.20
CA ALA A 80 7.35 -1.09 12.95
C ALA A 80 8.67 -1.83 12.83
N ARG A 81 8.73 -3.06 13.33
CA ARG A 81 9.95 -3.91 13.31
C ARG A 81 11.19 -3.20 13.87
N GLY A 82 11.01 -2.36 14.90
CA GLY A 82 12.10 -1.61 15.54
C GLY A 82 12.67 -0.45 14.72
N LYS A 83 11.97 0.02 13.69
CA LYS A 83 12.36 1.17 12.87
C LYS A 83 11.21 2.19 12.77
N PRO A 84 11.51 3.49 12.86
CA PRO A 84 10.54 4.55 12.58
C PRO A 84 9.96 4.44 11.16
N ALA A 85 8.75 4.99 10.97
CA ALA A 85 8.23 5.21 9.63
C ALA A 85 9.16 6.13 8.82
N LEU A 86 9.22 5.95 7.49
CA LEU A 86 10.02 6.83 6.63
C LEU A 86 9.40 8.22 6.47
N LEU A 87 8.07 8.27 6.50
CA LEU A 87 7.22 9.43 6.31
C LEU A 87 5.84 9.08 6.89
N ALA A 88 5.05 10.07 7.27
CA ALA A 88 3.65 9.88 7.61
C ALA A 88 2.74 10.61 6.62
N ILE A 89 1.72 9.90 6.14
CA ILE A 89 0.63 10.43 5.32
C ILE A 89 -0.53 10.74 6.24
N ARG A 90 -0.72 12.01 6.61
CA ARG A 90 -1.81 12.45 7.47
C ARG A 90 -2.99 12.86 6.60
N ILE A 91 -4.14 12.22 6.78
CA ILE A 91 -5.34 12.39 5.98
C ILE A 91 -6.44 13.01 6.84
N ARG A 92 -6.87 14.21 6.45
CA ARG A 92 -8.08 14.85 6.98
C ARG A 92 -9.28 14.28 6.25
N VAL A 93 -10.12 13.56 6.99
CA VAL A 93 -11.30 12.83 6.49
C VAL A 93 -12.41 13.81 6.11
N GLU A 94 -12.82 13.80 4.86
CA GLU A 94 -14.00 14.51 4.36
C GLU A 94 -15.22 13.59 4.35
N GLU A 95 -15.02 12.33 3.95
CA GLU A 95 -16.07 11.33 3.83
C GLU A 95 -15.60 9.98 4.37
N CYS A 96 -16.48 9.26 5.05
CA CYS A 96 -16.24 7.89 5.51
C CYS A 96 -17.51 7.06 5.35
N PHE A 97 -17.45 5.99 4.56
CA PHE A 97 -18.59 5.14 4.25
C PHE A 97 -18.24 3.66 4.29
N HIS A 98 -19.16 2.84 4.78
CA HIS A 98 -19.11 1.41 4.54
C HIS A 98 -19.50 1.11 3.08
N HIS A 99 -18.83 0.14 2.47
CA HIS A 99 -19.17 -0.37 1.15
C HIS A 99 -19.62 -1.83 1.23
N CYS A 100 -20.58 -2.20 0.37
CA CYS A 100 -21.24 -3.49 0.47
C CYS A 100 -20.32 -4.68 0.12
N ALA A 101 -20.59 -5.82 0.75
CA ALA A 101 -19.85 -7.07 0.63
C ALA A 101 -19.95 -7.78 -0.73
N LYS A 102 -20.82 -7.34 -1.65
CA LYS A 102 -21.20 -8.11 -2.84
C LYS A 102 -20.01 -8.48 -3.75
N ALA A 103 -19.05 -7.57 -3.92
CA ALA A 103 -17.88 -7.83 -4.76
C ALA A 103 -17.01 -8.97 -4.19
N PHE A 104 -16.75 -8.93 -2.89
CA PHE A 104 -15.91 -9.89 -2.16
C PHE A 104 -16.58 -11.26 -2.05
N LEU A 105 -17.90 -11.29 -1.81
CA LEU A 105 -18.68 -12.53 -1.77
C LEU A 105 -18.70 -13.25 -3.12
N ARG A 106 -18.93 -12.51 -4.21
CA ARG A 106 -18.99 -13.08 -5.57
C ARG A 106 -17.64 -13.57 -6.06
N SER A 107 -16.55 -12.87 -5.75
CA SER A 107 -15.19 -13.31 -6.08
C SER A 107 -14.69 -14.43 -5.16
N LYS A 108 -15.39 -14.71 -4.06
CA LYS A 108 -14.94 -15.61 -2.99
C LYS A 108 -13.58 -15.18 -2.43
N LEU A 109 -13.32 -13.86 -2.38
CA LEU A 109 -11.97 -13.33 -2.07
C LEU A 109 -11.43 -13.90 -0.77
N TRP A 110 -12.26 -14.04 0.27
CA TRP A 110 -11.86 -14.54 1.58
C TRP A 110 -12.18 -16.02 1.82
N LYS A 111 -12.22 -16.83 0.76
CA LYS A 111 -12.41 -18.28 0.83
C LYS A 111 -11.16 -18.99 0.30
N PRO A 112 -10.13 -19.22 1.13
CA PRO A 112 -8.87 -19.84 0.70
C PRO A 112 -9.08 -21.16 -0.04
N GLU A 113 -10.11 -21.94 0.33
CA GLU A 113 -10.49 -23.19 -0.33
C GLU A 113 -10.95 -23.04 -1.78
N SER A 114 -11.23 -21.81 -2.23
CA SER A 114 -11.65 -21.51 -3.61
C SER A 114 -10.54 -20.95 -4.49
N TRP A 115 -9.36 -20.68 -3.92
CA TRP A 115 -8.25 -20.09 -4.66
C TRP A 115 -7.55 -21.14 -5.53
N SER A 116 -7.13 -20.74 -6.73
CA SER A 116 -6.24 -21.55 -7.57
C SER A 116 -4.84 -21.60 -6.99
N GLU A 117 -3.97 -22.41 -7.60
CA GLU A 117 -2.53 -22.32 -7.35
C GLU A 117 -2.04 -20.86 -7.50
N ARG A 118 -1.11 -20.47 -6.61
CA ARG A 118 -0.58 -19.10 -6.57
C ARG A 118 0.17 -18.81 -7.86
N LEU A 119 -0.30 -17.80 -8.59
CA LEU A 119 0.42 -17.31 -9.77
C LEU A 119 1.67 -16.56 -9.33
N LYS A 120 2.83 -17.01 -9.80
CA LYS A 120 4.11 -16.30 -9.58
C LYS A 120 4.27 -15.19 -10.61
N VAL A 121 4.36 -13.95 -10.15
CA VAL A 121 4.65 -12.80 -11.01
C VAL A 121 6.17 -12.68 -11.18
N SER A 122 6.65 -12.65 -12.42
CA SER A 122 8.06 -12.42 -12.74
C SER A 122 8.29 -10.96 -13.14
N PHE A 123 8.89 -10.18 -12.24
CA PHE A 123 9.30 -8.80 -12.55
C PHE A 123 10.47 -8.77 -13.53
N GLY A 124 11.35 -9.77 -13.46
CA GLY A 124 12.43 -9.95 -14.40
C GLY A 124 11.95 -10.17 -15.83
N ALA A 125 10.95 -11.03 -16.05
CA ALA A 125 10.38 -11.24 -17.38
C ALA A 125 9.72 -9.96 -17.94
N MET A 126 9.02 -9.21 -17.07
CA MET A 126 8.45 -7.91 -17.44
C MET A 126 9.54 -6.90 -17.81
N ALA A 127 10.64 -6.84 -17.04
CA ALA A 127 11.76 -5.95 -17.30
C ALA A 127 12.49 -6.32 -18.59
N VAL A 128 12.78 -7.60 -18.82
CA VAL A 128 13.41 -8.11 -20.06
C VAL A 128 12.64 -7.66 -21.28
N LYS A 129 11.31 -7.82 -21.27
CA LYS A 129 10.47 -7.42 -22.40
C LYS A 129 10.40 -5.90 -22.57
N ARG A 130 10.26 -5.15 -21.47
CA ARG A 130 10.08 -3.69 -21.52
C ARG A 130 11.37 -2.94 -21.85
N MET A 131 12.50 -3.43 -21.38
CA MET A 131 13.82 -2.80 -21.51
C MET A 131 14.70 -3.49 -22.57
N ASN A 132 14.17 -4.50 -23.26
CA ASN A 132 14.90 -5.29 -24.28
C ASN A 132 16.23 -5.87 -23.75
N LEU A 133 16.19 -6.47 -22.56
CA LEU A 133 17.36 -7.09 -21.93
C LEU A 133 17.48 -8.56 -22.33
N SER A 134 18.62 -9.17 -22.03
CA SER A 134 18.82 -10.61 -22.24
C SER A 134 18.03 -11.45 -21.23
N GLY A 135 17.56 -12.63 -21.65
CA GLY A 135 16.67 -13.49 -20.86
C GLY A 135 17.28 -14.03 -19.57
N ASP A 136 18.60 -14.15 -19.50
CA ASP A 136 19.36 -14.55 -18.30
C ASP A 136 19.25 -13.53 -17.15
N VAL A 137 18.86 -12.29 -17.45
CA VAL A 137 18.66 -11.23 -16.44
C VAL A 137 17.37 -11.46 -15.63
N ALA A 138 16.35 -12.12 -16.21
CA ALA A 138 15.04 -12.24 -15.57
C ALA A 138 15.11 -12.96 -14.22
N ALA A 139 15.78 -14.12 -14.18
CA ALA A 139 15.89 -14.94 -12.97
C ALA A 139 16.65 -14.21 -11.85
N ARG A 140 17.71 -13.46 -12.20
CA ARG A 140 18.48 -12.66 -11.24
C ARG A 140 17.64 -11.54 -10.64
N PHE A 141 16.83 -10.89 -11.48
CA PHE A 141 15.95 -9.80 -11.04
C PHE A 141 14.85 -10.32 -10.12
N ASP A 142 14.22 -11.45 -10.47
CA ASP A 142 13.20 -12.08 -9.62
C ASP A 142 13.80 -12.51 -8.27
N ALA A 143 15.00 -13.08 -8.27
CA ALA A 143 15.68 -13.45 -7.03
C ALA A 143 15.96 -12.24 -6.13
N ALA A 144 16.36 -11.10 -6.71
CA ALA A 144 16.56 -9.85 -5.98
C ALA A 144 15.26 -9.31 -5.38
N VAL A 145 14.13 -9.39 -6.10
CA VAL A 145 12.81 -8.98 -5.58
C VAL A 145 12.38 -9.87 -4.40
N GLU A 146 12.55 -11.18 -4.52
CA GLU A 146 12.23 -12.13 -3.44
C GLU A 146 13.15 -11.98 -2.22
N GLU A 147 14.38 -11.51 -2.40
CA GLU A 147 15.28 -11.15 -1.30
C GLU A 147 14.83 -9.86 -0.60
N ASP A 148 14.44 -8.83 -1.36
CA ASP A 148 13.92 -7.58 -0.81
C ASP A 148 12.65 -7.82 0.03
N TYR A 149 11.71 -8.66 -0.45
CA TYR A 149 10.51 -9.03 0.32
C TYR A 149 10.80 -9.76 1.64
N ARG A 150 11.94 -10.47 1.75
CA ARG A 150 12.32 -11.17 2.98
C ARG A 150 13.00 -10.25 3.98
N ASN A 151 13.78 -9.29 3.50
CA ASN A 151 14.73 -8.56 4.32
C ASN A 151 14.39 -7.08 4.52
N ASN A 152 13.43 -6.54 3.75
CA ASN A 152 13.17 -5.10 3.66
C ASN A 152 11.65 -4.79 3.65
N LEU A 153 10.94 -5.33 4.64
CA LEU A 153 9.54 -5.00 4.95
C LEU A 153 9.40 -3.83 5.94
#